data_AF-A0A960PRU8-F1
#
_entry.id   AF-A0A960PRU8-F1
#
_cell.length_a   1.000
_cell.length_b   1.000
_cell.length_c   1.000
_cell.angle_alpha   90.00
_cell.angle_beta   90.00
_cell.angle_gamma   90.00
#
_symmetry.space_group_name_H-M   'P 1'
#
loop_
_entity.id
_entity.type
_entity.pdbx_description
1 polymer ?
#
loop_
_entity_poly.entity_id
_entity_poly.type
_entity_poly.pdbx_seq_one_letter_code
_entity_poly.pdbx_strand_id
1 'polypeptide(L)'
;PGREFSRRLAANTQLILRHESHLGRTQDPAGGSWYVEWLTDELSGRAWALFQEIEAAGGMVTYLGSGRLESRLAETRERRRRRISYRRDPITGISEFPFLEEAPPAAQADRRSAVAAYLRHRAAARQDLTPLTFPEGMVEAASGGASLASLAGFDRSAAEPVAGALGRVRNAEPFEALRRRSEAFRRGQGSAPRVLLLNLGLPSEHRLRTGFASNLLAAGGVEAVSTPAFEEPAEAVAAFAESGLRAVILCSSNEAYQRLVPATAPGLRKAGARRVVLAGHPGDHETAFRHAEVDSFIFLGCDVLEFLERLYQDLEAVS
;
A
#
# COMPACT_ATOMS: atom_id res chain seq x y z
N PRO A 1 -16.24 13.52 5.99
CA PRO A 1 -16.12 14.81 6.72
C PRO A 1 -15.70 15.96 5.79
N GLY A 2 -16.30 17.15 5.96
CA GLY A 2 -15.93 18.34 5.18
C GLY A 2 -14.52 18.86 5.51
N ARG A 3 -13.90 19.59 4.57
CA ARG A 3 -12.53 20.13 4.72
C ARG A 3 -12.35 20.99 5.98
N GLU A 4 -13.38 21.73 6.39
CA GLU A 4 -13.34 22.56 7.60
C GLU A 4 -13.27 21.72 8.88
N PHE A 5 -14.11 20.69 8.99
CA PHE A 5 -14.10 19.77 10.12
C PHE A 5 -12.73 19.10 10.29
N SER A 6 -12.15 18.57 9.22
CA SER A 6 -10.82 17.93 9.28
C SER A 6 -9.71 18.92 9.63
N ARG A 7 -9.79 20.16 9.16
CA ARG A 7 -8.84 21.23 9.54
C ARG A 7 -8.95 21.59 11.01
N ARG A 8 -10.18 21.73 11.53
CA ARG A 8 -10.43 21.98 12.94
C ARG A 8 -9.86 20.87 13.81
N LEU A 9 -10.07 19.60 13.42
CA LEU A 9 -9.51 18.46 14.14
C LEU A 9 -7.97 18.53 14.21
N ALA A 10 -7.31 18.77 13.07
CA ALA A 10 -5.85 18.87 13.00
C ALA A 10 -5.29 20.03 13.87
N ALA A 11 -5.97 21.18 13.86
CA ALA A 11 -5.59 22.32 14.71
C ALA A 11 -5.82 22.00 16.20
N ASN A 12 -6.97 21.39 16.53
CA ASN A 12 -7.32 21.05 17.90
C ASN A 12 -6.37 20.02 18.51
N THR A 13 -5.81 19.08 17.73
CA THR A 13 -4.77 18.17 18.25
C THR A 13 -3.60 18.95 18.87
N GLN A 14 -3.11 19.99 18.18
CA GLN A 14 -2.03 20.84 18.70
C GLN A 14 -2.47 21.65 19.93
N LEU A 15 -3.71 22.16 19.93
CA LEU A 15 -4.25 22.92 21.05
C LEU A 15 -4.40 22.06 22.31
N ILE A 16 -4.91 20.83 22.18
CA ILE A 16 -5.03 19.88 23.30
C ILE A 16 -3.63 19.54 23.84
N LEU A 17 -2.66 19.24 22.96
CA LEU A 17 -1.28 18.99 23.39
C LEU A 17 -0.71 20.21 24.15
N ARG A 18 -0.98 21.43 23.70
CA ARG A 18 -0.46 22.63 24.36
C ARG A 18 -1.15 22.96 25.69
N HIS A 19 -2.48 22.90 25.73
CA HIS A 19 -3.26 23.48 26.82
C HIS A 19 -3.74 22.46 27.85
N GLU A 20 -3.88 21.18 27.47
CA GLU A 20 -4.50 20.15 28.30
C GLU A 20 -3.54 18.99 28.64
N SER A 21 -2.55 18.69 27.78
CA SER A 21 -1.69 17.51 28.00
C SER A 21 -0.53 17.73 28.99
N HIS A 22 -0.27 18.97 29.39
CA HIS A 22 0.88 19.37 30.22
C HIS A 22 2.27 19.02 29.67
N LEU A 23 2.39 18.49 28.44
CA LEU A 23 3.68 18.10 27.85
C LEU A 23 4.72 19.24 27.79
N GLY A 24 4.28 20.50 27.69
CA GLY A 24 5.16 21.67 27.65
C GLY A 24 5.58 22.23 29.02
N ARG A 25 5.26 21.55 30.13
CA ARG A 25 5.57 22.04 31.49
C ARG A 25 7.02 21.80 31.92
N THR A 26 7.67 20.80 31.35
CA THR A 26 9.07 20.43 31.65
C THR A 26 9.88 20.49 30.36
N GLN A 27 11.07 21.07 30.42
CA GLN A 27 12.01 21.01 29.30
C GLN A 27 12.60 19.60 29.21
N ASP A 28 12.56 19.04 28.00
CA ASP A 28 13.05 17.70 27.69
C ASP A 28 12.67 16.62 28.73
N PRO A 29 11.38 16.27 28.86
CA PRO A 29 10.93 15.30 29.85
C PRO A 29 11.48 13.88 29.62
N ALA A 30 12.06 13.60 28.44
CA ALA A 30 12.68 12.33 28.12
C ALA A 30 14.18 12.27 28.49
N GLY A 31 14.80 13.41 28.83
CA GLY A 31 16.21 13.49 29.21
C GLY A 31 16.52 12.59 30.41
N GLY A 32 17.61 11.84 30.31
CA GLY A 32 18.01 10.82 31.29
C GLY A 32 17.29 9.47 31.15
N SER A 33 16.32 9.34 30.24
CA SER A 33 15.76 8.03 29.89
C SER A 33 16.81 7.20 29.16
N TRP A 34 17.27 6.11 29.77
CA TRP A 34 18.30 5.25 29.18
C TRP A 34 18.00 4.87 27.72
N TYR A 35 16.75 4.54 27.39
CA TYR A 35 16.36 4.16 26.03
C TYR A 35 16.44 5.32 25.04
N VAL A 36 15.96 6.52 25.42
CA VAL A 36 15.95 7.69 24.52
C VAL A 36 17.36 8.22 24.34
N GLU A 37 18.16 8.26 25.42
CA GLU A 37 19.57 8.66 25.37
C GLU A 37 20.38 7.72 24.47
N TRP A 38 20.24 6.40 24.67
CA TRP A 38 20.90 5.40 23.82
C TRP A 38 20.49 5.51 22.36
N LEU A 39 19.18 5.68 22.07
CA LEU A 39 18.71 5.83 20.70
C LEU A 39 19.19 7.13 20.05
N THR A 40 19.32 8.20 20.84
CA THR A 40 19.85 9.49 20.40
C THR A 40 21.33 9.37 20.03
N ASP A 41 22.12 8.67 20.84
CA ASP A 41 23.53 8.38 20.55
C ASP A 41 23.68 7.55 19.27
N GLU A 42 22.94 6.45 19.14
CA GLU A 42 22.94 5.60 17.94
C GLU A 42 22.54 6.36 16.66
N LEU A 43 21.49 7.19 16.74
CA LEU A 43 21.06 8.00 15.61
C LEU A 43 22.11 9.03 15.23
N SER A 44 22.70 9.69 16.21
CA SER A 44 23.72 10.72 16.02
C SER A 44 24.98 10.13 15.39
N GLY A 45 25.46 8.99 15.89
CA GLY A 45 26.62 8.28 15.33
C GLY A 45 26.41 7.89 13.87
N ARG A 46 25.23 7.37 13.51
CA ARG A 46 24.90 7.00 12.12
C ARG A 46 24.75 8.22 11.21
N ALA A 47 24.12 9.29 11.69
CA ALA A 47 23.98 10.53 10.95
C ALA A 47 25.34 11.19 10.70
N TRP A 48 26.22 11.18 11.70
CA TRP A 48 27.58 11.70 11.60
C TRP A 48 28.42 10.92 10.59
N ALA A 49 28.37 9.59 10.61
CA ALA A 49 29.05 8.76 9.63
C ALA A 49 28.58 9.05 8.19
N LEU A 50 27.26 9.21 7.99
CA LEU A 50 26.72 9.59 6.69
C LEU A 50 27.16 10.99 6.26
N PHE A 51 27.21 11.94 7.19
CA PHE A 51 27.71 13.28 6.92
C PHE A 51 29.18 13.25 6.47
N GLN A 52 30.04 12.52 7.18
CA GLN A 52 31.45 12.35 6.80
C GLN A 52 31.62 11.68 5.43
N GLU A 53 30.77 10.71 5.07
CA GLU A 53 30.76 10.10 3.74
C GLU A 53 30.42 11.12 2.64
N ILE A 54 29.42 11.99 2.89
CA ILE A 54 29.02 13.05 1.95
C ILE A 54 30.17 14.04 1.76
N GLU A 55 30.80 14.49 2.83
CA GLU A 55 31.94 15.42 2.76
C GLU A 55 33.15 14.79 2.04
N ALA A 56 33.47 13.53 2.34
CA ALA A 56 34.54 12.80 1.66
C ALA A 56 34.28 12.57 0.17
N ALA A 57 33.01 12.54 -0.25
CA ALA A 57 32.61 12.46 -1.65
C ALA A 57 32.66 13.82 -2.39
N GLY A 58 33.13 14.89 -1.74
CA GLY A 58 33.19 16.23 -2.31
C GLY A 58 31.92 17.05 -2.09
N GLY A 59 31.20 16.77 -1.00
CA GLY A 59 30.02 17.51 -0.56
C GLY A 59 28.69 17.04 -1.17
N MET A 60 27.60 17.62 -0.67
CA MET A 60 26.22 17.18 -0.98
C MET A 60 25.88 17.21 -2.47
N VAL A 61 26.30 18.25 -3.21
CA VAL A 61 25.98 18.39 -4.65
C VAL A 61 26.60 17.24 -5.45
N THR A 62 27.87 16.94 -5.21
CA THR A 62 28.58 15.81 -5.84
C THR A 62 27.96 14.47 -5.45
N TYR A 63 27.61 14.29 -4.17
CA TYR A 63 26.98 13.07 -3.66
C TYR A 63 25.59 12.82 -4.26
N LEU A 64 24.81 13.88 -4.49
CA LEU A 64 23.54 13.81 -5.21
C LEU A 64 23.76 13.41 -6.67
N GLY A 65 24.70 14.06 -7.36
CA GLY A 65 25.01 13.79 -8.77
C GLY A 65 25.58 12.39 -9.03
N SER A 66 26.18 11.76 -8.02
CA SER A 66 26.66 10.38 -8.12
C SER A 66 25.54 9.34 -8.02
N GLY A 67 24.28 9.73 -7.75
CA GLY A 67 23.13 8.82 -7.59
C GLY A 67 23.13 7.97 -6.31
N ARG A 68 24.13 8.12 -5.44
CA ARG A 68 24.30 7.27 -4.23
C ARG A 68 23.15 7.45 -3.24
N LEU A 69 22.67 8.69 -3.07
CA LEU A 69 21.51 8.96 -2.21
C LEU A 69 20.25 8.27 -2.74
N GLU A 70 20.01 8.35 -4.05
CA GLU A 70 18.84 7.74 -4.68
C GLU A 70 18.84 6.23 -4.52
N SER A 71 19.98 5.56 -4.74
CA SER A 71 20.12 4.11 -4.53
C SER A 71 19.83 3.70 -3.09
N ARG A 72 20.37 4.42 -2.09
CA ARG A 72 20.09 4.15 -0.66
C ARG A 72 18.62 4.32 -0.30
N LEU A 73 17.98 5.35 -0.84
CA LEU A 73 16.55 5.58 -0.65
C LEU A 73 15.71 4.49 -1.33
N ALA A 74 16.11 4.06 -2.54
CA ALA A 74 15.44 2.98 -3.26
C ALA A 74 15.51 1.66 -2.47
N GLU A 75 16.67 1.31 -1.92
CA GLU A 75 16.84 0.14 -1.05
C GLU A 75 15.95 0.22 0.20
N THR A 76 15.95 1.37 0.87
CA THR A 76 15.10 1.60 2.06
C THR A 76 13.62 1.46 1.73
N ARG A 77 13.20 2.03 0.59
CA ARG A 77 11.83 1.95 0.07
C ARG A 77 11.45 0.51 -0.25
N GLU A 78 12.33 -0.23 -0.92
CA GLU A 78 12.09 -1.63 -1.29
C GLU A 78 11.99 -2.53 -0.05
N ARG A 79 12.89 -2.37 0.92
CA ARG A 79 12.81 -3.09 2.20
C ARG A 79 11.49 -2.82 2.91
N ARG A 80 11.03 -1.57 2.96
CA ARG A 80 9.74 -1.22 3.57
C ARG A 80 8.56 -1.78 2.76
N ARG A 81 8.61 -1.71 1.43
CA ARG A 81 7.59 -2.29 0.53
C ARG A 81 7.42 -3.78 0.79
N ARG A 82 8.52 -4.53 0.85
CA ARG A 82 8.51 -5.95 1.21
C ARG A 82 7.92 -6.17 2.59
N ARG A 83 8.37 -5.46 3.62
CA ARG A 83 7.80 -5.61 4.98
C ARG A 83 6.29 -5.38 5.01
N ILE A 84 5.78 -4.40 4.26
CA ILE A 84 4.33 -4.17 4.12
C ILE A 84 3.65 -5.32 3.38
N SER A 85 4.23 -5.82 2.29
CA SER A 85 3.67 -6.92 1.51
C SER A 85 3.51 -8.20 2.32
N TYR A 86 4.53 -8.52 3.13
CA TYR A 86 4.53 -9.66 4.05
C TYR A 86 3.77 -9.37 5.36
N ARG A 87 3.08 -8.21 5.46
CA ARG A 87 2.37 -7.71 6.66
C ARG A 87 3.23 -7.66 7.94
N ARG A 88 4.55 -7.53 7.81
CA ARG A 88 5.47 -7.26 8.93
C ARG A 88 5.33 -5.83 9.44
N ASP A 89 5.00 -4.90 8.54
CA ASP A 89 4.61 -3.52 8.86
C ASP A 89 3.16 -3.31 8.38
N PRO A 90 2.14 -3.79 9.13
CA PRO A 90 0.76 -3.71 8.69
C PRO A 90 0.26 -2.26 8.66
N ILE A 91 -0.66 -1.99 7.73
CA ILE A 91 -1.37 -0.73 7.61
C ILE A 91 -2.84 -1.00 7.95
N THR A 92 -3.25 -0.63 9.16
CA THR A 92 -4.61 -0.79 9.66
C THR A 92 -5.63 -0.10 8.75
N GLY A 93 -6.72 -0.80 8.44
CA GLY A 93 -7.75 -0.37 7.51
C GLY A 93 -7.42 -0.61 6.03
N ILE A 94 -6.18 -1.02 5.70
CA ILE A 94 -5.73 -1.25 4.32
C ILE A 94 -5.22 -2.67 4.14
N SER A 95 -4.05 -2.99 4.68
CA SER A 95 -3.48 -4.33 4.59
C SER A 95 -3.99 -5.24 5.70
N GLU A 96 -4.45 -4.67 6.82
CA GLU A 96 -4.96 -5.41 7.96
C GLU A 96 -6.27 -4.76 8.45
N PHE A 97 -7.25 -5.58 8.81
CA PHE A 97 -8.62 -5.15 9.14
C PHE A 97 -9.26 -4.15 8.14
N PRO A 98 -9.22 -4.41 6.82
CA PRO A 98 -9.84 -3.54 5.83
C PRO A 98 -11.37 -3.61 5.88
N PHE A 99 -12.02 -2.48 5.64
CA PHE A 99 -13.48 -2.40 5.55
C PHE A 99 -13.94 -2.31 4.08
N LEU A 100 -14.51 -3.41 3.56
CA LEU A 100 -14.86 -3.54 2.14
C LEU A 100 -15.99 -2.59 1.70
N GLU A 101 -16.92 -2.31 2.60
CA GLU A 101 -18.12 -1.49 2.36
C GLU A 101 -17.88 0.00 2.64
N GLU A 102 -16.62 0.40 2.88
CA GLU A 102 -16.28 1.80 3.08
C GLU A 102 -16.67 2.64 1.87
N ALA A 103 -17.52 3.65 2.10
CA ALA A 103 -17.89 4.60 1.07
C ALA A 103 -16.69 5.49 0.72
N PRO A 104 -16.41 5.74 -0.57
CA PRO A 104 -15.31 6.60 -0.95
C PRO A 104 -15.53 8.02 -0.40
N PRO A 105 -14.45 8.72 0.02
CA PRO A 105 -14.58 10.09 0.47
C PRO A 105 -15.08 10.99 -0.67
N ALA A 106 -15.82 12.04 -0.31
CA ALA A 106 -16.30 13.03 -1.27
C ALA A 106 -15.12 13.58 -2.11
N ALA A 107 -15.31 13.64 -3.42
CA ALA A 107 -14.30 14.13 -4.35
C ALA A 107 -13.85 15.54 -3.96
N GLN A 108 -12.54 15.73 -3.85
CA GLN A 108 -11.97 17.04 -3.63
C GLN A 108 -11.98 17.84 -4.94
N ALA A 109 -12.43 19.09 -4.89
CA ALA A 109 -12.41 19.99 -6.04
C ALA A 109 -11.02 19.99 -6.72
N ASP A 110 -11.01 19.73 -8.03
CA ASP A 110 -9.79 19.68 -8.82
C ASP A 110 -9.17 21.08 -8.93
N ARG A 111 -8.16 21.33 -8.10
CA ARG A 111 -7.40 22.58 -8.19
C ARG A 111 -6.47 22.60 -9.40
N ARG A 112 -6.14 21.46 -10.01
CA ARG A 112 -5.19 21.41 -11.12
C ARG A 112 -5.77 22.05 -12.37
N SER A 113 -7.03 21.77 -12.71
CA SER A 113 -7.72 22.44 -13.82
C SER A 113 -7.83 23.96 -13.61
N ALA A 114 -8.17 24.40 -12.39
CA ALA A 114 -8.23 25.83 -12.05
C ALA A 114 -6.85 26.52 -12.19
N VAL A 115 -5.78 25.88 -11.68
CA VAL A 115 -4.40 26.37 -11.84
C VAL A 115 -3.99 26.37 -13.31
N ALA A 116 -4.28 25.32 -14.07
CA ALA A 116 -3.96 25.24 -15.48
C ALA A 116 -4.67 26.32 -16.31
N ALA A 117 -5.95 26.59 -16.01
CA ALA A 117 -6.70 27.67 -16.63
C ALA A 117 -6.11 29.06 -16.31
N TYR A 118 -5.75 29.29 -15.05
CA TYR A 118 -5.04 30.51 -14.62
C TYR A 118 -3.71 30.69 -15.36
N LEU A 119 -2.91 29.63 -15.45
CA LEU A 119 -1.61 29.65 -16.15
C LEU A 119 -1.79 29.92 -17.65
N ARG A 120 -2.79 29.31 -18.32
CA ARG A 120 -3.09 29.58 -19.74
C ARG A 120 -3.48 31.04 -19.98
N HIS A 121 -4.38 31.58 -19.15
CA HIS A 121 -4.80 32.98 -19.23
C HIS A 121 -3.61 33.95 -19.04
N ARG A 122 -2.69 33.63 -18.11
CA ARG A 122 -1.53 34.49 -17.82
C ARG A 122 -0.35 34.32 -18.79
N ALA A 123 -0.18 33.15 -19.42
CA ALA A 123 0.85 32.92 -20.43
C ALA A 123 0.69 33.84 -21.66
N ALA A 124 -0.54 34.28 -21.95
CA ALA A 124 -0.84 35.27 -22.98
C ALA A 124 -0.40 36.72 -22.60
N ALA A 125 -0.06 36.98 -21.34
CA ALA A 125 0.35 38.29 -20.81
C ALA A 125 1.83 38.30 -20.39
N ARG A 126 2.68 37.58 -21.14
CA ARG A 126 4.11 37.46 -20.85
C ARG A 126 4.79 38.83 -21.01
N GLN A 127 5.43 39.30 -19.94
CA GLN A 127 6.30 40.48 -19.96
C GLN A 127 7.74 40.01 -20.20
N ASP A 128 8.44 40.64 -21.14
CA ASP A 128 9.88 40.44 -21.31
C ASP A 128 10.62 41.13 -20.17
N LEU A 129 11.07 40.33 -19.20
CA LEU A 129 11.88 40.80 -18.08
C LEU A 129 13.35 40.59 -18.47
N THR A 130 13.99 41.66 -18.97
CA THR A 130 15.44 41.72 -19.19
C THR A 130 16.16 41.96 -17.85
N PRO A 131 17.42 41.51 -17.72
CA PRO A 131 17.85 40.60 -16.67
C PRO A 131 17.52 41.09 -15.26
N LEU A 132 16.73 40.29 -14.55
CA LEU A 132 16.42 40.52 -13.14
C LEU A 132 17.66 40.21 -12.29
N THR A 133 17.88 40.94 -11.21
CA THR A 133 18.84 40.55 -10.17
C THR A 133 18.13 39.79 -9.06
N PHE A 134 18.80 38.81 -8.45
CA PHE A 134 18.30 38.14 -7.24
C PHE A 134 18.88 38.82 -5.99
N PRO A 135 18.07 39.14 -4.96
CA PRO A 135 16.60 39.10 -4.94
C PRO A 135 15.91 40.38 -5.45
N GLU A 136 16.59 41.53 -5.53
CA GLU A 136 15.95 42.85 -5.64
C GLU A 136 15.14 43.04 -6.93
N GLY A 137 15.70 42.72 -8.09
CA GLY A 137 15.00 42.83 -9.38
C GLY A 137 13.78 41.91 -9.44
N MET A 138 13.83 40.73 -8.81
CA MET A 138 12.67 39.85 -8.70
C MET A 138 11.56 40.44 -7.83
N VAL A 139 11.91 41.11 -6.73
CA VAL A 139 10.93 41.79 -5.87
C VAL A 139 10.27 42.95 -6.61
N GLU A 140 11.03 43.75 -7.35
CA GLU A 140 10.51 44.85 -8.16
C GLU A 140 9.57 44.33 -9.25
N ALA A 141 9.98 43.33 -10.00
CA ALA A 141 9.15 42.72 -11.03
C ALA A 141 7.87 42.11 -10.45
N ALA A 142 7.95 41.37 -9.33
CA ALA A 142 6.78 40.83 -8.65
C ALA A 142 5.82 41.95 -8.19
N SER A 143 6.36 43.03 -7.64
CA SER A 143 5.58 44.20 -7.20
C SER A 143 4.93 44.93 -8.38
N GLY A 144 5.58 44.92 -9.54
CA GLY A 144 5.02 45.38 -10.83
C GLY A 144 4.02 44.41 -11.47
N GLY A 145 3.68 43.29 -10.80
CA GLY A 145 2.67 42.33 -11.24
C GLY A 145 3.20 41.16 -12.06
N ALA A 146 4.52 40.99 -12.16
CA ALA A 146 5.13 39.83 -12.82
C ALA A 146 4.66 38.52 -12.15
N SER A 147 4.28 37.55 -12.97
CA SER A 147 3.89 36.23 -12.48
C SER A 147 5.10 35.39 -12.10
N LEU A 148 4.93 34.36 -11.26
CA LEU A 148 5.99 33.37 -11.01
C LEU A 148 6.54 32.74 -12.30
N ALA A 149 5.72 32.58 -13.35
CA ALA A 149 6.17 32.07 -14.63
C ALA A 149 7.04 33.08 -15.40
N SER A 150 6.74 34.39 -15.28
CA SER A 150 7.54 35.48 -15.85
C SER A 150 8.87 35.64 -15.10
N LEU A 151 8.82 35.57 -13.76
CA LEU A 151 10.01 35.56 -12.89
C LEU A 151 10.86 34.30 -13.08
N ALA A 152 10.24 33.15 -13.40
CA ALA A 152 10.93 31.90 -13.72
C ALA A 152 11.54 31.87 -15.13
N GLY A 153 11.38 32.93 -15.94
CA GLY A 153 12.24 33.22 -17.09
C GLY A 153 13.68 33.56 -16.70
N PHE A 154 13.94 33.72 -15.39
CA PHE A 154 15.25 33.55 -14.77
C PHE A 154 15.69 32.08 -14.92
N ASP A 155 16.19 31.79 -16.11
CA ASP A 155 16.93 30.62 -16.56
C ASP A 155 16.86 29.35 -15.71
N ARG A 156 15.71 28.66 -15.78
CA ARG A 156 15.65 27.22 -15.44
C ARG A 156 16.12 26.32 -16.59
N SER A 157 16.43 26.89 -17.75
CA SER A 157 16.76 26.18 -18.99
C SER A 157 18.25 25.86 -19.13
N ALA A 158 19.15 26.59 -18.47
CA ALA A 158 20.59 26.34 -18.54
C ALA A 158 21.13 25.51 -17.37
N ALA A 159 20.41 25.43 -16.24
CA ALA A 159 20.83 24.61 -15.11
C ALA A 159 20.37 23.15 -15.33
N GLU A 160 21.30 22.30 -15.76
CA GLU A 160 21.06 20.86 -15.75
C GLU A 160 20.88 20.38 -14.30
N PRO A 161 19.78 19.68 -13.98
CA PRO A 161 19.57 19.18 -12.62
C PRO A 161 20.66 18.17 -12.29
N VAL A 162 21.40 18.44 -11.21
CA VAL A 162 22.48 17.57 -10.73
C VAL A 162 21.95 16.19 -10.32
N ALA A 163 20.70 16.10 -9.87
CA ALA A 163 20.04 14.84 -9.51
C ALA A 163 18.53 14.90 -9.78
N GLY A 164 17.89 13.73 -9.83
CA GLY A 164 16.46 13.62 -9.99
C GLY A 164 15.68 14.11 -8.77
N ALA A 165 14.46 14.60 -8.99
CA ALA A 165 13.57 14.91 -7.88
C ALA A 165 13.16 13.62 -7.15
N LEU A 166 13.26 13.63 -5.82
CA LEU A 166 12.81 12.49 -5.02
C LEU A 166 11.29 12.31 -5.14
N GLY A 167 10.88 11.23 -5.80
CA GLY A 167 9.47 10.87 -5.92
C GLY A 167 8.83 10.63 -4.55
N ARG A 168 7.58 11.07 -4.38
CA ARG A 168 6.76 10.72 -3.22
C ARG A 168 6.33 9.26 -3.34
N VAL A 169 6.50 8.48 -2.27
CA VAL A 169 6.03 7.09 -2.21
C VAL A 169 4.91 7.00 -1.20
N ARG A 170 3.77 6.42 -1.61
CA ARG A 170 2.66 6.10 -0.72
C ARG A 170 2.67 4.60 -0.46
N ASN A 171 3.04 4.22 0.75
CA ASN A 171 3.19 2.82 1.17
C ASN A 171 1.95 1.95 0.92
N ALA A 172 0.76 2.54 1.03
CA ALA A 172 -0.52 1.87 0.81
C ALA A 172 -0.95 1.76 -0.67
N GLU A 173 -0.27 2.46 -1.57
CA GLU A 173 -0.67 2.57 -2.97
C GLU A 173 -0.84 1.23 -3.70
N PRO A 174 -0.02 0.18 -3.47
CA PRO A 174 -0.23 -1.12 -4.09
C PRO A 174 -1.59 -1.75 -3.71
N PHE A 175 -1.97 -1.74 -2.43
CA PHE A 175 -3.29 -2.20 -1.99
C PHE A 175 -4.43 -1.32 -2.52
N GLU A 176 -4.23 0.00 -2.53
CA GLU A 176 -5.20 0.94 -3.11
C GLU A 176 -5.41 0.71 -4.62
N ALA A 177 -4.38 0.30 -5.35
CA ALA A 177 -4.50 -0.08 -6.75
C ALA A 177 -5.36 -1.35 -6.92
N LEU A 178 -5.19 -2.36 -6.07
CA LEU A 178 -6.04 -3.55 -6.07
C LEU A 178 -7.51 -3.20 -5.76
N ARG A 179 -7.77 -2.35 -4.76
CA ARG A 179 -9.14 -1.88 -4.47
C ARG A 179 -9.74 -1.09 -5.65
N ARG A 180 -8.95 -0.27 -6.35
CA ARG A 180 -9.39 0.40 -7.58
C ARG A 180 -9.73 -0.59 -8.69
N ARG A 181 -8.98 -1.69 -8.83
CA ARG A 181 -9.33 -2.79 -9.76
C ARG A 181 -10.64 -3.46 -9.36
N SER A 182 -10.86 -3.75 -8.07
CA SER A 182 -12.14 -4.25 -7.56
C SER A 182 -13.32 -3.36 -7.94
N GLU A 183 -13.18 -2.05 -7.78
CA GLU A 183 -14.23 -1.11 -8.18
C GLU A 183 -14.51 -1.14 -9.69
N ALA A 184 -13.47 -1.29 -10.53
CA ALA A 184 -13.63 -1.42 -11.96
C ALA A 184 -14.41 -2.70 -12.33
N PHE A 185 -14.09 -3.83 -11.68
CA PHE A 185 -14.86 -5.07 -11.77
C PHE A 185 -16.34 -4.85 -11.43
N ARG A 186 -16.61 -4.18 -10.30
CA ARG A 186 -17.98 -3.90 -9.87
C ARG A 186 -18.75 -3.05 -10.87
N ARG A 187 -18.11 -2.07 -11.49
CA ARG A 187 -18.74 -1.24 -12.53
C ARG A 187 -19.03 -2.03 -13.81
N GLY A 188 -18.18 -2.99 -14.18
CA GLY A 188 -18.35 -3.80 -15.39
C GLY A 188 -19.30 -4.99 -15.24
N GLN A 189 -19.23 -5.72 -14.12
CA GLN A 189 -19.92 -7.01 -13.89
C GLN A 189 -21.04 -6.93 -12.85
N GLY A 190 -21.26 -5.75 -12.25
CA GLY A 190 -22.29 -5.53 -11.23
C GLY A 190 -21.93 -6.01 -9.82
N SER A 191 -20.84 -6.77 -9.64
CA SER A 191 -20.37 -7.23 -8.33
C SER A 191 -18.84 -7.14 -8.21
N ALA A 192 -18.34 -7.08 -6.97
CA ALA A 192 -16.90 -7.19 -6.71
C ALA A 192 -16.40 -8.58 -7.10
N PRO A 193 -15.10 -8.76 -7.39
CA PRO A 193 -14.54 -10.11 -7.55
C PRO A 193 -14.80 -10.94 -6.30
N ARG A 194 -15.22 -12.20 -6.48
CA ARG A 194 -15.60 -13.11 -5.40
C ARG A 194 -14.75 -14.38 -5.43
N VAL A 195 -14.39 -14.86 -4.25
CA VAL A 195 -13.65 -16.12 -4.06
C VAL A 195 -14.37 -16.96 -3.01
N LEU A 196 -14.51 -18.25 -3.26
CA LEU A 196 -15.13 -19.17 -2.32
C LEU A 196 -14.13 -19.55 -1.22
N LEU A 197 -14.52 -19.40 0.05
CA LEU A 197 -13.84 -20.01 1.18
C LEU A 197 -14.53 -21.34 1.48
N LEU A 198 -13.91 -22.45 1.07
CA LEU A 198 -14.43 -23.79 1.27
C LEU A 198 -13.91 -24.34 2.60
N ASN A 199 -14.81 -24.44 3.58
CA ASN A 199 -14.48 -24.88 4.92
C ASN A 199 -14.51 -26.42 5.01
N LEU A 200 -13.38 -27.02 5.39
CA LEU A 200 -13.24 -28.47 5.49
C LEU A 200 -13.05 -28.90 6.95
N GLY A 201 -13.60 -30.06 7.30
CA GLY A 201 -13.54 -30.62 8.65
C GLY A 201 -14.50 -29.94 9.62
N LEU A 202 -14.14 -29.94 10.89
CA LEU A 202 -14.94 -29.40 11.99
C LEU A 202 -14.83 -27.86 12.06
N PRO A 203 -15.83 -27.17 12.65
CA PRO A 203 -15.76 -25.73 12.88
C PRO A 203 -14.51 -25.24 13.61
N SER A 204 -13.96 -26.02 14.55
CA SER A 204 -12.73 -25.68 15.26
C SER A 204 -11.49 -25.73 14.36
N GLU A 205 -11.52 -26.48 13.26
CA GLU A 205 -10.37 -26.70 12.38
C GLU A 205 -10.23 -25.59 11.34
N HIS A 206 -11.33 -24.97 10.89
CA HIS A 206 -11.27 -24.01 9.78
C HIS A 206 -11.39 -22.54 10.18
N ARG A 207 -12.08 -22.19 11.30
CA ARG A 207 -12.44 -20.78 11.64
C ARG A 207 -11.28 -19.79 11.54
N LEU A 208 -10.11 -20.15 12.06
CA LEU A 208 -8.91 -19.28 12.03
C LEU A 208 -8.46 -19.01 10.58
N ARG A 209 -8.48 -20.03 9.72
CA ARG A 209 -8.09 -19.91 8.32
C ARG A 209 -9.14 -19.17 7.49
N THR A 210 -10.42 -19.42 7.74
CA THR A 210 -11.52 -18.68 7.11
C THR A 210 -11.42 -17.18 7.42
N GLY A 211 -11.21 -16.82 8.70
CA GLY A 211 -11.04 -15.43 9.12
C GLY A 211 -9.81 -14.77 8.51
N PHE A 212 -8.67 -15.47 8.52
CA PHE A 212 -7.43 -15.00 7.88
C PHE A 212 -7.60 -14.78 6.37
N ALA A 213 -8.16 -15.76 5.65
CA ALA A 213 -8.36 -15.69 4.21
C ALA A 213 -9.33 -14.56 3.83
N SER A 214 -10.43 -14.40 4.59
CA SER A 214 -11.38 -13.31 4.39
C SER A 214 -10.70 -11.94 4.56
N ASN A 215 -9.93 -11.74 5.63
CA ASN A 215 -9.17 -10.52 5.85
C ASN A 215 -8.11 -10.27 4.76
N LEU A 216 -7.49 -11.34 4.26
CA LEU A 216 -6.51 -11.28 3.18
C LEU A 216 -7.13 -10.80 1.87
N LEU A 217 -8.23 -11.43 1.46
CA LEU A 217 -8.98 -11.08 0.26
C LEU A 217 -9.53 -9.64 0.35
N ALA A 218 -10.05 -9.26 1.51
CA ALA A 218 -10.60 -7.93 1.74
C ALA A 218 -9.57 -6.82 1.54
N ALA A 219 -8.29 -7.06 1.82
CA ALA A 219 -7.21 -6.09 1.58
C ALA A 219 -7.00 -5.81 0.09
N GLY A 220 -7.28 -6.80 -0.77
CA GLY A 220 -7.30 -6.65 -2.22
C GLY A 220 -8.61 -6.09 -2.77
N GLY A 221 -9.65 -5.95 -1.94
CA GLY A 221 -10.99 -5.61 -2.43
C GLY A 221 -11.78 -6.82 -2.96
N VAL A 222 -11.38 -8.04 -2.64
CA VAL A 222 -12.05 -9.28 -3.07
C VAL A 222 -13.04 -9.72 -1.99
N GLU A 223 -14.26 -10.05 -2.42
CA GLU A 223 -15.31 -10.55 -1.54
C GLU A 223 -15.13 -12.04 -1.27
N ALA A 224 -15.16 -12.42 0.01
CA ALA A 224 -15.08 -13.80 0.44
C ALA A 224 -16.48 -14.39 0.65
N VAL A 225 -16.81 -15.46 -0.09
CA VAL A 225 -18.06 -16.20 0.08
C VAL A 225 -17.76 -17.48 0.85
N SER A 226 -18.22 -17.59 2.09
CA SER A 226 -17.91 -18.76 2.94
C SER A 226 -18.98 -19.83 2.86
N THR A 227 -18.57 -21.09 2.78
CA THR A 227 -19.48 -22.24 2.90
C THR A 227 -19.70 -22.65 4.36
N PRO A 228 -20.69 -23.51 4.65
CA PRO A 228 -20.66 -24.38 5.83
C PRO A 228 -19.43 -25.29 5.83
N ALA A 229 -19.18 -25.97 6.96
CA ALA A 229 -18.09 -26.91 7.10
C ALA A 229 -18.48 -28.28 6.55
N PHE A 230 -17.59 -28.92 5.78
CA PHE A 230 -17.81 -30.24 5.19
C PHE A 230 -16.75 -31.25 5.65
N GLU A 231 -17.18 -32.39 6.16
CA GLU A 231 -16.28 -33.50 6.50
C GLU A 231 -16.04 -34.43 5.30
N GLU A 232 -17.01 -34.50 4.37
CA GLU A 232 -16.94 -35.35 3.19
C GLU A 232 -16.50 -34.57 1.94
N PRO A 233 -15.42 -35.01 1.25
CA PRO A 233 -14.91 -34.34 0.04
C PRO A 233 -15.96 -34.17 -1.07
N ALA A 234 -16.85 -35.13 -1.25
CA ALA A 234 -17.87 -35.09 -2.29
C ALA A 234 -18.87 -33.94 -2.08
N GLU A 235 -19.29 -33.71 -0.84
CA GLU A 235 -20.19 -32.61 -0.48
C GLU A 235 -19.52 -31.25 -0.68
N ALA A 236 -18.23 -31.14 -0.31
CA ALA A 236 -17.46 -29.93 -0.50
C ALA A 236 -17.30 -29.56 -1.99
N VAL A 237 -17.10 -30.56 -2.85
CA VAL A 237 -17.02 -30.36 -4.31
C VAL A 237 -18.37 -29.98 -4.90
N ALA A 238 -19.47 -30.58 -4.43
CA ALA A 238 -20.83 -30.22 -4.85
C ALA A 238 -21.15 -28.76 -4.50
N ALA A 239 -20.85 -28.35 -3.26
CA ALA A 239 -21.04 -26.98 -2.81
C ALA A 239 -20.22 -25.96 -3.65
N PHE A 240 -19.00 -26.33 -4.06
CA PHE A 240 -18.22 -25.50 -4.97
C PHE A 240 -18.90 -25.38 -6.35
N ALA A 241 -19.38 -26.48 -6.93
CA ALA A 241 -20.06 -26.47 -8.22
C ALA A 241 -21.33 -25.60 -8.20
N GLU A 242 -22.11 -25.68 -7.12
CA GLU A 242 -23.32 -24.87 -6.92
C GLU A 242 -23.01 -23.36 -6.78
N SER A 243 -21.83 -22.99 -6.27
CA SER A 243 -21.45 -21.59 -6.08
C SER A 243 -21.29 -20.82 -7.40
N GLY A 244 -21.00 -21.51 -8.51
CA GLY A 244 -20.66 -20.90 -9.80
C GLY A 244 -19.35 -20.11 -9.82
N LEU A 245 -18.58 -20.10 -8.72
CA LEU A 245 -17.30 -19.43 -8.62
C LEU A 245 -16.18 -20.28 -9.23
N ARG A 246 -15.09 -19.64 -9.68
CA ARG A 246 -13.96 -20.35 -10.32
C ARG A 246 -12.67 -20.35 -9.48
N ALA A 247 -12.64 -19.58 -8.41
CA ALA A 247 -11.51 -19.51 -7.49
C ALA A 247 -11.97 -19.90 -6.09
N VAL A 248 -11.21 -20.79 -5.45
CA VAL A 248 -11.53 -21.36 -4.15
C VAL A 248 -10.30 -21.40 -3.25
N ILE A 249 -10.51 -21.10 -1.97
CA ILE A 249 -9.54 -21.23 -0.90
C ILE A 249 -10.04 -22.30 0.08
N LEU A 250 -9.27 -23.37 0.23
CA LEU A 250 -9.50 -24.41 1.22
C LEU A 250 -9.10 -23.88 2.60
N CYS A 251 -10.02 -23.96 3.56
CA CYS A 251 -9.82 -23.51 4.93
C CYS A 251 -9.99 -24.70 5.90
N SER A 252 -8.93 -25.09 6.59
CA SER A 252 -8.91 -26.15 7.60
C SER A 252 -7.60 -26.15 8.42
N SER A 253 -7.46 -27.12 9.32
CA SER A 253 -6.23 -27.39 10.07
C SER A 253 -5.20 -28.13 9.20
N ASN A 254 -3.93 -28.11 9.61
CA ASN A 254 -2.87 -28.80 8.88
C ASN A 254 -3.10 -30.32 8.87
N GLU A 255 -3.64 -30.85 9.96
CA GLU A 255 -3.98 -32.25 10.16
C GLU A 255 -5.14 -32.66 9.24
N ALA A 256 -6.21 -31.86 9.17
CA ALA A 256 -7.35 -32.12 8.32
C ALA A 256 -7.00 -32.04 6.82
N TYR A 257 -6.07 -31.16 6.42
CA TYR A 257 -5.66 -31.06 5.03
C TYR A 257 -5.08 -32.37 4.48
N GLN A 258 -4.28 -33.09 5.26
CA GLN A 258 -3.70 -34.36 4.82
C GLN A 258 -4.76 -35.41 4.52
N ARG A 259 -5.88 -35.39 5.25
CA ARG A 259 -7.02 -36.30 5.08
C ARG A 259 -7.92 -35.90 3.92
N LEU A 260 -8.22 -34.60 3.78
CA LEU A 260 -9.31 -34.12 2.92
C LEU A 260 -8.82 -33.60 1.55
N VAL A 261 -7.68 -32.89 1.49
CA VAL A 261 -7.20 -32.23 0.26
C VAL A 261 -6.95 -33.21 -0.89
N PRO A 262 -6.33 -34.40 -0.70
CA PRO A 262 -6.06 -35.32 -1.80
C PRO A 262 -7.30 -35.76 -2.59
N ALA A 263 -8.47 -35.80 -1.94
CA ALA A 263 -9.74 -36.13 -2.57
C ALA A 263 -10.50 -34.88 -3.05
N THR A 264 -10.48 -33.80 -2.27
CA THR A 264 -11.25 -32.58 -2.57
C THR A 264 -10.65 -31.79 -3.74
N ALA A 265 -9.33 -31.53 -3.73
CA ALA A 265 -8.72 -30.60 -4.71
C ALA A 265 -8.84 -31.07 -6.17
N PRO A 266 -8.62 -32.36 -6.51
CA PRO A 266 -8.86 -32.85 -7.87
C PRO A 266 -10.34 -32.82 -8.26
N GLY A 267 -11.25 -33.04 -7.30
CA GLY A 267 -12.69 -32.89 -7.51
C GLY A 267 -13.07 -31.46 -7.89
N LEU A 268 -12.48 -30.46 -7.21
CA LEU A 268 -12.69 -29.04 -7.51
C LEU A 268 -12.20 -28.68 -8.92
N ARG A 269 -11.06 -29.23 -9.35
CA ARG A 269 -10.57 -29.05 -10.73
C ARG A 269 -11.54 -29.58 -11.76
N LYS A 270 -12.03 -30.81 -11.58
CA LYS A 270 -13.05 -31.41 -12.45
C LYS A 270 -14.34 -30.60 -12.45
N ALA A 271 -14.70 -29.98 -11.32
CA ALA A 271 -15.85 -29.09 -11.21
C ALA A 271 -15.62 -27.69 -11.80
N GLY A 272 -14.43 -27.38 -12.34
CA GLY A 272 -14.14 -26.14 -13.06
C GLY A 272 -13.37 -25.08 -12.26
N ALA A 273 -12.79 -25.43 -11.11
CA ALA A 273 -11.90 -24.54 -10.37
C ALA A 273 -10.66 -24.18 -11.20
N ARG A 274 -10.51 -22.90 -11.53
CA ARG A 274 -9.31 -22.35 -12.17
C ARG A 274 -8.20 -22.05 -11.16
N ARG A 275 -8.58 -21.71 -9.93
CA ARG A 275 -7.64 -21.49 -8.83
C ARG A 275 -8.05 -22.26 -7.60
N VAL A 276 -7.16 -23.11 -7.11
CA VAL A 276 -7.29 -23.84 -5.84
C VAL A 276 -6.15 -23.40 -4.94
N VAL A 277 -6.49 -22.71 -3.87
CA VAL A 277 -5.54 -22.17 -2.89
C VAL A 277 -5.77 -22.88 -1.55
N LEU A 278 -4.72 -23.09 -0.78
CA LEU A 278 -4.81 -23.66 0.56
C LEU A 278 -4.41 -22.61 1.61
N ALA A 279 -5.26 -22.38 2.61
CA ALA A 279 -4.98 -21.47 3.71
C ALA A 279 -4.22 -22.19 4.84
N GLY A 280 -2.90 -22.19 4.77
CA GLY A 280 -2.01 -22.89 5.69
C GLY A 280 -0.60 -22.97 5.17
N HIS A 281 0.38 -23.09 6.07
CA HIS A 281 1.75 -23.36 5.66
C HIS A 281 1.85 -24.84 5.30
N PRO A 282 2.28 -25.20 4.07
CA PRO A 282 2.23 -26.59 3.62
C PRO A 282 3.26 -27.49 4.32
N GLY A 283 4.37 -26.92 4.79
CA GLY A 283 5.44 -27.68 5.45
C GLY A 283 6.00 -28.75 4.52
N ASP A 284 6.26 -29.94 5.07
CA ASP A 284 6.79 -31.08 4.30
C ASP A 284 5.79 -31.67 3.29
N HIS A 285 4.51 -31.23 3.35
CA HIS A 285 3.44 -31.73 2.48
C HIS A 285 3.23 -30.89 1.20
N GLU A 286 4.07 -29.88 0.95
CA GLU A 286 3.90 -28.99 -0.22
C GLU A 286 3.85 -29.76 -1.55
N THR A 287 4.78 -30.70 -1.74
CA THR A 287 4.85 -31.52 -2.96
C THR A 287 3.58 -32.35 -3.16
N ALA A 288 3.07 -32.96 -2.08
CA ALA A 288 1.84 -33.74 -2.09
C ALA A 288 0.62 -32.86 -2.45
N PHE A 289 0.50 -31.67 -1.85
CA PHE A 289 -0.60 -30.76 -2.16
C PHE A 289 -0.53 -30.21 -3.59
N ARG A 290 0.66 -29.90 -4.10
CA ARG A 290 0.83 -29.49 -5.51
C ARG A 290 0.47 -30.61 -6.49
N HIS A 291 0.85 -31.85 -6.18
CA HIS A 291 0.42 -33.02 -6.97
C HIS A 291 -1.09 -33.23 -6.92
N ALA A 292 -1.75 -32.85 -5.82
CA ALA A 292 -3.21 -32.81 -5.69
C ALA A 292 -3.87 -31.58 -6.34
N GLU A 293 -3.15 -30.85 -7.20
CA GLU A 293 -3.64 -29.71 -7.98
C GLU A 293 -3.91 -28.41 -7.19
N VAL A 294 -3.30 -28.24 -6.01
CA VAL A 294 -3.25 -26.96 -5.27
C VAL A 294 -2.20 -26.02 -5.90
N ASP A 295 -2.62 -24.81 -6.28
CA ASP A 295 -1.76 -23.84 -6.99
C ASP A 295 -0.81 -23.08 -6.06
N SER A 296 -1.33 -22.66 -4.91
CA SER A 296 -0.66 -21.73 -4.02
C SER A 296 -1.17 -21.83 -2.59
N PHE A 297 -0.38 -21.29 -1.67
CA PHE A 297 -0.62 -21.35 -0.24
C PHE A 297 -0.67 -19.94 0.32
N ILE A 298 -1.62 -19.67 1.22
CA ILE A 298 -1.68 -18.42 1.98
C ILE A 298 -1.54 -18.71 3.46
N PHE A 299 -0.65 -18.00 4.14
CA PHE A 299 -0.36 -18.20 5.55
C PHE A 299 0.25 -16.93 6.16
N LEU A 300 0.37 -16.90 7.49
CA LEU A 300 0.99 -15.78 8.18
C LEU A 300 2.45 -15.64 7.74
N GLY A 301 2.80 -14.51 7.14
CA GLY A 301 4.13 -14.26 6.59
C GLY A 301 4.33 -14.70 5.14
N CYS A 302 3.27 -14.97 4.38
CA CYS A 302 3.34 -15.02 2.91
C CYS A 302 3.35 -13.60 2.30
N ASP A 303 3.76 -13.48 1.03
CA ASP A 303 3.70 -12.23 0.26
C ASP A 303 2.26 -11.96 -0.19
N VAL A 304 1.56 -11.06 0.52
CA VAL A 304 0.13 -10.85 0.33
C VAL A 304 -0.15 -10.05 -0.95
N LEU A 305 0.68 -9.06 -1.30
CA LEU A 305 0.47 -8.31 -2.54
C LEU A 305 0.70 -9.22 -3.74
N GLU A 306 1.78 -10.00 -3.75
CA GLU A 306 2.06 -10.92 -4.86
C GLU A 306 0.92 -11.92 -5.05
N PHE A 307 0.39 -12.49 -3.97
CA PHE A 307 -0.77 -13.38 -4.04
C PHE A 307 -1.99 -12.68 -4.66
N LEU A 308 -2.33 -11.49 -4.16
CA LEU A 308 -3.51 -10.76 -4.64
C LEU A 308 -3.35 -10.31 -6.09
N GLU A 309 -2.16 -9.85 -6.50
CA GLU A 309 -1.87 -9.47 -7.88
C GLU A 309 -2.06 -10.64 -8.84
N ARG A 310 -1.53 -11.82 -8.49
CA ARG A 310 -1.72 -13.05 -9.27
C ARG A 310 -3.19 -13.48 -9.31
N LEU A 311 -3.89 -13.42 -8.16
CA LEU A 311 -5.32 -13.71 -8.10
C LEU A 311 -6.12 -12.81 -9.06
N TYR A 312 -5.81 -11.52 -9.12
CA TYR A 312 -6.48 -10.61 -10.04
C TYR A 312 -6.17 -10.91 -11.52
N GLN A 313 -4.93 -11.29 -11.85
CA GLN A 313 -4.60 -11.72 -13.22
C GLN A 313 -5.46 -12.91 -13.64
N ASP A 314 -5.64 -13.88 -12.73
CA ASP A 314 -6.45 -15.06 -12.98
C ASP A 314 -7.94 -14.72 -13.13
N LEU A 315 -8.47 -13.80 -12.32
CA LEU A 315 -9.88 -13.35 -12.38
C LEU A 315 -10.18 -12.50 -13.63
N GLU A 316 -9.25 -11.65 -14.05
CA GLU A 316 -9.40 -10.81 -15.25
C GLU A 316 -9.35 -11.64 -16.54
N ALA A 317 -8.54 -12.69 -16.60
CA ALA A 317 -8.49 -13.60 -17.76
C ALA A 317 -9.77 -14.42 -17.96
N VAL A 318 -10.75 -14.33 -17.06
CA VAL A 318 -12.05 -15.02 -17.13
C VAL A 318 -13.18 -14.08 -17.58
N SER A 319 -12.96 -12.77 -17.46
CA SER A 319 -13.96 -11.72 -17.66
C SER A 319 -14.01 -11.28 -19.12
#